data_AF-A0AAX3G3L0-F1
#
_entry.id   AF-A0AAX3G3L0-F1
#
_cell.length_a   1.000
_cell.length_b   1.000
_cell.length_c   1.000
_cell.angle_alpha   90.00
_cell.angle_beta   90.00
_cell.angle_gamma   90.00
#
_symmetry.space_group_name_H-M   'P 1'
#
loop_
_entity.id
_entity.type
_entity.pdbx_description
1 polymer ?
#
loop_
_entity_poly.entity_id
_entity_poly.type
_entity_poly.pdbx_seq_one_letter_code
_entity_poly.pdbx_strand_id
1 'polypeptide(L)'
;MNFTEVFLQKKLRLTEQLLQGFDIANDLVVYRQKTTIKDGVSHGYIDARSHHPSLARKSLDSHEHLSMFPVVFDYLDLMVDQKHGTSDKAFREKRSIFRRKNRQPDPLLRHIEIMVFDYAITVRNKLVHHKTRFSVCGKFLEVKGGMRLEIERFGLLNRLIYLLVRRMKVPEPLNLYQRALLVSAYRAIFGHLDNKLDGLVASGPGLPSMNIKRPRYLFDMAQENIAEDVVIFDRLALFPDPTGYPDPEAFAKAHPDPDRKIMYGNYTYLLSYRGTVLRVPAEAINQHPNYRLADFQPWKERAT
;
A
#
# COMPACT_ATOMS: atom_id res chain seq x y z
N MET A 1 -29.90 3.82 21.83
CA MET A 1 -28.57 3.27 21.49
C MET A 1 -28.22 2.22 22.54
N ASN A 2 -27.95 0.97 22.17
CA ASN A 2 -27.69 -0.12 23.12
C ASN A 2 -26.31 0.07 23.78
N PHE A 3 -26.15 -0.28 25.06
CA PHE A 3 -24.86 -0.24 25.76
C PHE A 3 -23.75 -0.96 24.98
N THR A 4 -24.04 -2.12 24.38
CA THR A 4 -23.10 -2.87 23.54
C THR A 4 -22.61 -2.04 22.35
N GLU A 5 -23.51 -1.30 21.70
CA GLU A 5 -23.16 -0.44 20.56
C GLU A 5 -22.26 0.72 20.98
N VAL A 6 -22.58 1.37 22.12
CA VAL A 6 -21.75 2.43 22.71
C VAL A 6 -20.35 1.90 23.07
N PHE A 7 -20.29 0.72 23.68
CA PHE A 7 -19.03 0.08 24.05
C PHE A 7 -18.17 -0.23 22.82
N LEU A 8 -18.75 -0.84 21.77
CA LEU A 8 -18.03 -1.16 20.53
C LEU A 8 -17.50 0.11 19.84
N GLN A 9 -18.29 1.18 19.77
CA GLN A 9 -17.84 2.46 19.21
C GLN A 9 -16.68 3.07 20.00
N LYS A 10 -16.76 3.06 21.34
CA LYS A 10 -15.67 3.54 22.20
C LYS A 10 -14.41 2.70 22.03
N LYS A 11 -14.54 1.37 21.98
CA LYS A 11 -13.41 0.45 21.78
C LYS A 11 -12.77 0.68 20.42
N LEU A 12 -13.55 0.78 19.34
CA LEU A 12 -13.05 1.06 17.99
C LEU A 12 -12.26 2.39 17.96
N ARG A 13 -12.79 3.45 18.56
CA ARG A 13 -12.12 4.76 18.64
C ARG A 13 -10.81 4.68 19.43
N LEU A 14 -10.81 4.01 20.58
CA LEU A 14 -9.61 3.85 21.42
C LEU A 14 -8.53 3.06 20.69
N THR A 15 -8.90 1.97 20.02
CA THR A 15 -7.97 1.17 19.21
C THR A 15 -7.40 2.00 18.06
N GLU A 16 -8.22 2.80 17.37
CA GLU A 16 -7.74 3.71 16.32
C GLU A 16 -6.72 4.72 16.85
N GLN A 17 -7.00 5.35 17.99
CA GLN A 17 -6.09 6.30 18.66
C GLN A 17 -4.75 5.66 19.06
N LEU A 18 -4.79 4.43 19.60
CA LEU A 18 -3.59 3.68 19.93
C LEU A 18 -2.73 3.42 18.68
N LEU A 19 -3.35 2.96 17.59
CA LEU A 19 -2.64 2.63 16.35
C LEU A 19 -2.07 3.87 15.64
N GLN A 20 -2.68 5.04 15.82
CA GLN A 20 -2.20 6.31 15.25
C GLN A 20 -0.81 6.74 15.75
N GLY A 21 -0.36 6.23 16.91
CA GLY A 21 0.97 6.50 17.46
C GLY A 21 2.11 5.75 16.73
N PHE A 22 1.79 4.75 15.91
CA PHE A 22 2.76 3.87 15.24
C PHE A 22 2.75 4.05 13.73
N ASP A 23 3.85 3.68 13.07
CA ASP A 23 3.97 3.67 11.61
C ASP A 23 2.95 2.78 10.87
N ILE A 24 2.19 1.95 11.60
CA ILE A 24 0.99 1.23 11.15
C ILE A 24 -0.04 2.17 10.51
N ALA A 25 -0.19 3.38 11.05
CA ALA A 25 -1.15 4.35 10.55
C ALA A 25 -0.68 5.13 9.30
N ASN A 26 0.53 4.85 8.81
CA ASN A 26 1.05 5.45 7.57
C ASN A 26 0.30 4.91 6.34
N ASP A 27 0.46 5.57 5.20
CA ASP A 27 0.00 5.05 3.90
C ASP A 27 0.64 3.67 3.61
N LEU A 28 0.27 2.95 2.56
CA LEU A 28 0.89 1.66 2.20
C LEU A 28 2.35 1.80 1.74
N VAL A 29 2.75 2.99 1.31
CA VAL A 29 4.12 3.34 0.96
C VAL A 29 4.68 4.38 1.92
N VAL A 30 5.99 4.33 2.14
CA VAL A 30 6.70 5.37 2.89
C VAL A 30 7.30 6.33 1.89
N TYR A 31 7.08 7.63 2.06
CA TYR A 31 7.74 8.63 1.26
C TYR A 31 9.03 9.11 1.90
N ARG A 32 10.04 9.36 1.07
CA ARG A 32 11.29 10.01 1.44
C ARG A 32 11.42 11.33 0.71
N GLN A 33 11.90 12.32 1.44
CA GLN A 33 12.38 13.56 0.87
C GLN A 33 13.70 13.27 0.14
N LYS A 34 13.80 13.71 -1.13
CA LYS A 34 15.09 13.75 -1.83
C LYS A 34 15.72 15.12 -1.56
N THR A 35 16.94 15.10 -1.05
CA THR A 35 17.79 16.29 -0.97
C THR A 35 18.67 16.27 -2.22
N THR A 36 18.56 17.31 -3.04
CA THR A 36 19.39 17.51 -4.22
C THR A 36 20.35 18.64 -3.94
N ILE A 37 21.65 18.45 -4.17
CA ILE A 37 22.63 19.54 -4.09
C ILE A 37 22.80 20.09 -5.50
N LYS A 38 22.46 21.37 -5.70
CA LYS A 38 22.65 22.08 -6.96
C LYS A 38 23.45 23.35 -6.66
N ASP A 39 24.50 23.60 -7.44
CA ASP A 39 25.39 24.76 -7.30
C ASP A 39 25.98 24.93 -5.88
N GLY A 40 26.32 23.82 -5.21
CA GLY A 40 26.83 23.83 -3.84
C GLY A 40 25.78 24.09 -2.76
N VAL A 41 24.51 24.31 -3.14
CA VAL A 41 23.39 24.54 -2.23
C VAL A 41 22.52 23.30 -2.13
N SER A 42 22.24 22.87 -0.91
CA SER A 42 21.31 21.79 -0.63
C SER A 42 19.87 22.27 -0.85
N HIS A 43 19.25 21.80 -1.92
CA HIS A 43 17.84 21.96 -2.22
C HIS A 43 17.10 20.74 -1.68
N GLY A 44 16.50 20.89 -0.51
CA GLY A 44 15.48 19.95 -0.06
C GLY A 44 14.19 20.23 -0.79
N TYR A 45 13.64 19.26 -1.53
CA TYR A 45 12.23 19.33 -1.92
C TYR A 45 11.38 19.12 -0.67
N ILE A 46 11.13 20.20 0.07
CA ILE A 46 10.36 20.19 1.31
C ILE A 46 8.89 20.18 0.91
N ASP A 47 8.34 18.99 0.67
CA ASP A 47 6.87 18.83 0.69
C ASP A 47 6.39 17.52 1.33
N ALA A 48 7.31 16.71 1.84
CA ALA A 48 6.93 15.50 2.57
C ALA A 48 6.33 15.80 3.97
N ARG A 49 6.63 16.98 4.56
CA ARG A 49 6.16 17.34 5.91
C ARG A 49 4.76 17.97 5.90
N SER A 50 4.44 18.76 4.88
CA SER A 50 3.11 19.34 4.64
C SER A 50 2.09 18.29 4.23
N HIS A 51 2.50 17.25 3.48
CA HIS A 51 1.60 16.22 2.97
C HIS A 51 1.61 14.87 3.72
N HIS A 52 2.52 14.63 4.67
CA HIS A 52 2.61 13.32 5.32
C HIS A 52 2.75 13.40 6.86
N PRO A 53 1.63 13.19 7.60
CA PRO A 53 1.63 13.06 9.07
C PRO A 53 2.49 11.89 9.62
N SER A 54 3.07 11.09 8.73
CA SER A 54 3.85 9.88 9.05
C SER A 54 5.22 10.15 9.66
N LEU A 55 5.71 11.39 9.65
CA LEU A 55 7.08 11.72 10.10
C LEU A 55 7.24 11.80 11.62
N ALA A 56 6.15 11.70 12.40
CA ALA A 56 6.17 11.78 13.86
C ALA A 56 5.79 10.46 14.58
N ARG A 57 5.60 9.36 13.84
CA ARG A 57 5.10 8.10 14.41
C ARG A 57 6.24 7.18 14.83
N LYS A 58 6.06 6.42 15.92
CA LYS A 58 7.03 5.41 16.36
C LYS A 58 7.12 4.32 15.30
N SER A 59 8.32 4.06 14.80
CA SER A 59 8.56 2.93 13.89
C SER A 59 8.69 1.63 14.67
N LEU A 60 8.13 0.56 14.14
CA LEU A 60 8.18 -0.77 14.72
C LEU A 60 9.06 -1.69 13.86
N ASP A 61 9.85 -2.54 14.51
CA ASP A 61 10.50 -3.64 13.80
C ASP A 61 9.50 -4.76 13.42
N SER A 62 9.96 -5.73 12.63
CA SER A 62 9.12 -6.82 12.14
C SER A 62 8.51 -7.69 13.26
N HIS A 63 9.21 -7.88 14.38
CA HIS A 63 8.72 -8.65 15.53
C HIS A 63 7.77 -7.81 16.39
N GLU A 64 8.04 -6.52 16.58
CA GLU A 64 7.10 -5.59 17.22
C GLU A 64 5.79 -5.51 16.41
N HIS A 65 5.87 -5.48 15.08
CA HIS A 65 4.70 -5.56 14.21
C HIS A 65 3.95 -6.89 14.32
N LEU A 66 4.66 -8.01 14.44
CA LEU A 66 4.07 -9.32 14.70
C LEU A 66 3.32 -9.33 16.04
N SER A 67 3.90 -8.74 17.09
CA SER A 67 3.29 -8.61 18.41
C SER A 67 2.10 -7.65 18.44
N MET A 68 2.11 -6.60 17.63
CA MET A 68 0.99 -5.66 17.49
C MET A 68 -0.17 -6.20 16.64
N PHE A 69 0.07 -7.25 15.84
CA PHE A 69 -0.93 -7.79 14.92
C PHE A 69 -2.28 -8.14 15.57
N PRO A 70 -2.37 -8.77 16.76
CA PRO A 70 -3.67 -9.02 17.41
C PRO A 70 -4.46 -7.73 17.69
N VAL A 71 -3.80 -6.63 18.06
CA VAL A 71 -4.46 -5.33 18.28
C VAL A 71 -4.97 -4.75 16.97
N VAL A 72 -4.19 -4.86 15.90
CA VAL A 72 -4.59 -4.42 14.54
C VAL A 72 -5.73 -5.29 14.00
N PHE A 73 -5.71 -6.59 14.26
CA PHE A 73 -6.80 -7.49 13.92
C PHE A 73 -8.08 -7.13 14.69
N ASP A 74 -7.98 -6.86 15.98
CA ASP A 74 -9.13 -6.44 16.79
C ASP A 74 -9.76 -5.16 16.22
N TYR A 75 -8.98 -4.23 15.66
CA TYR A 75 -9.52 -3.06 14.95
C TYR A 75 -10.39 -3.45 13.76
N LEU A 76 -9.96 -4.45 12.98
CA LEU A 76 -10.73 -4.99 11.85
C LEU A 76 -11.97 -5.76 12.31
N ASP A 77 -11.84 -6.61 13.33
CA ASP A 77 -12.97 -7.38 13.87
C ASP A 77 -14.06 -6.46 14.43
N LEU A 78 -13.68 -5.41 15.18
CA LEU A 78 -14.62 -4.41 15.69
C LEU A 78 -15.37 -3.68 14.56
N MET A 79 -14.67 -3.36 13.47
CA MET A 79 -15.30 -2.74 12.30
C MET A 79 -16.32 -3.68 11.64
N VAL A 80 -15.97 -4.97 11.48
CA VAL A 80 -16.89 -5.98 10.96
C VAL A 80 -18.10 -6.16 11.88
N ASP A 81 -17.87 -6.22 13.19
CA ASP A 81 -18.94 -6.33 14.20
C ASP A 81 -19.90 -5.16 14.15
N GLN A 82 -19.37 -3.94 14.12
CA GLN A 82 -20.19 -2.73 14.07
C GLN A 82 -20.98 -2.63 12.75
N LYS A 83 -20.38 -2.97 11.60
CA LYS A 83 -21.07 -2.87 10.30
C LYS A 83 -22.10 -3.98 10.07
N HIS A 84 -21.89 -5.16 10.64
CA HIS A 84 -22.67 -6.34 10.27
C HIS A 84 -23.45 -6.97 11.42
N GLY A 85 -23.33 -6.43 12.63
CA GLY A 85 -24.01 -6.89 13.84
C GLY A 85 -23.56 -8.29 14.23
N THR A 86 -22.24 -8.51 14.30
CA THR A 86 -21.66 -9.85 14.51
C THR A 86 -20.93 -10.04 15.84
N SER A 87 -21.08 -9.11 16.78
CA SER A 87 -20.33 -9.10 18.04
C SER A 87 -20.50 -10.33 18.92
N ASP A 88 -21.63 -11.03 18.81
CA ASP A 88 -21.96 -12.25 19.55
C ASP A 88 -21.61 -13.53 18.78
N LYS A 89 -21.04 -13.44 17.58
CA LYS A 89 -20.82 -14.57 16.67
C LYS A 89 -19.39 -15.09 16.73
N ALA A 90 -19.25 -16.41 16.55
CA ALA A 90 -17.94 -17.03 16.38
C ALA A 90 -17.32 -16.64 15.03
N PHE A 91 -15.98 -16.60 14.93
CA PHE A 91 -15.27 -16.16 13.71
C PHE A 91 -15.70 -16.86 12.41
N ARG A 92 -16.02 -18.17 12.47
CA ARG A 92 -16.52 -18.92 11.30
C ARG A 92 -17.84 -18.32 10.79
N GLU A 93 -18.75 -17.98 11.69
CA GLU A 93 -20.03 -17.36 11.36
C GLU A 93 -19.83 -15.90 10.94
N LYS A 94 -18.99 -15.13 11.65
CA LYS A 94 -18.61 -13.76 11.25
C LYS A 94 -18.13 -13.70 9.80
N ARG A 95 -17.21 -14.60 9.42
CA ARG A 95 -16.69 -14.71 8.05
C ARG A 95 -17.79 -14.97 7.02
N SER A 96 -18.72 -15.88 7.32
CA SER A 96 -19.86 -16.18 6.43
C SER A 96 -20.76 -14.96 6.26
N ILE A 97 -21.09 -14.29 7.36
CA ILE A 97 -21.91 -13.07 7.36
C ILE A 97 -21.21 -11.96 6.58
N PHE A 98 -19.92 -11.73 6.83
CA PHE A 98 -19.15 -10.70 6.15
C PHE A 98 -19.11 -10.91 4.63
N ARG A 99 -18.82 -12.14 4.17
CA ARG A 99 -18.83 -12.48 2.73
C ARG A 99 -20.17 -12.17 2.06
N ARG A 100 -21.27 -12.52 2.74
CA ARG A 100 -22.62 -12.35 2.23
C ARG A 100 -23.11 -10.89 2.28
N LYS A 101 -22.81 -10.18 3.38
CA LYS A 101 -23.32 -8.83 3.66
C LYS A 101 -22.38 -7.71 3.21
N ASN A 102 -21.12 -7.98 2.86
CA ASN A 102 -20.22 -6.96 2.35
C ASN A 102 -20.72 -6.47 0.98
N ARG A 103 -21.25 -5.25 0.95
CA ARG A 103 -21.80 -4.56 -0.23
C ARG A 103 -20.81 -3.59 -0.88
N GLN A 104 -19.51 -3.78 -0.69
CA GLN A 104 -18.47 -2.99 -1.36
C GLN A 104 -18.68 -3.06 -2.89
N PRO A 105 -18.97 -1.92 -3.57
CA PRO A 105 -19.29 -1.92 -5.00
C PRO A 105 -18.10 -2.28 -5.88
N ASP A 106 -16.86 -1.96 -5.47
CA ASP A 106 -15.66 -2.34 -6.21
C ASP A 106 -15.36 -3.84 -5.94
N PRO A 107 -15.50 -4.73 -6.94
CA PRO A 107 -15.32 -6.18 -6.74
C PRO A 107 -13.90 -6.55 -6.28
N LEU A 108 -12.90 -5.82 -6.74
CA LEU A 108 -11.50 -6.03 -6.37
C LEU A 108 -11.29 -5.68 -4.90
N LEU A 109 -11.78 -4.51 -4.47
CA LEU A 109 -11.68 -4.10 -3.08
C LEU A 109 -12.50 -5.02 -2.17
N ARG A 110 -13.70 -5.44 -2.59
CA ARG A 110 -14.54 -6.39 -1.86
C ARG A 110 -13.81 -7.70 -1.63
N HIS A 111 -13.17 -8.23 -2.67
CA HIS A 111 -12.38 -9.45 -2.59
C HIS A 111 -11.22 -9.30 -1.62
N ILE A 112 -10.44 -8.22 -1.73
CA ILE A 112 -9.32 -7.93 -0.82
C ILE A 112 -9.80 -7.80 0.63
N GLU A 113 -10.87 -7.04 0.91
CA GLU A 113 -11.45 -6.91 2.26
C GLU A 113 -11.80 -8.28 2.86
N ILE A 114 -12.50 -9.13 2.09
CA ILE A 114 -12.91 -10.47 2.50
C ILE A 114 -11.72 -11.38 2.79
N MET A 115 -10.73 -11.40 1.88
CA MET A 115 -9.60 -12.30 1.99
C MET A 115 -8.64 -11.87 3.09
N VAL A 116 -8.40 -10.56 3.26
CA VAL A 116 -7.63 -10.03 4.39
C VAL A 116 -8.27 -10.44 5.71
N PHE A 117 -9.59 -10.30 5.87
CA PHE A 117 -10.27 -10.73 7.09
C PHE A 117 -10.12 -12.23 7.35
N ASP A 118 -10.28 -13.06 6.32
CA ASP A 118 -10.16 -14.51 6.40
C ASP A 118 -8.75 -14.98 6.81
N TYR A 119 -7.73 -14.48 6.13
CA TYR A 119 -6.35 -14.79 6.47
C TYR A 119 -5.99 -14.25 7.86
N ALA A 120 -6.44 -13.04 8.21
CA ALA A 120 -6.13 -12.42 9.48
C ALA A 120 -6.73 -13.16 10.70
N ILE A 121 -7.94 -13.72 10.59
CA ILE A 121 -8.51 -14.62 11.61
C ILE A 121 -7.56 -15.80 11.86
N THR A 122 -7.05 -16.39 10.77
CA THR A 122 -6.20 -17.59 10.85
C THR A 122 -4.85 -17.27 11.50
N VAL A 123 -4.26 -16.12 11.18
CA VAL A 123 -3.02 -15.61 11.79
C VAL A 123 -3.23 -15.28 13.26
N ARG A 124 -4.28 -14.52 13.60
CA ARG A 124 -4.55 -14.09 14.99
C ARG A 124 -4.71 -15.27 15.93
N ASN A 125 -5.46 -16.30 15.52
CA ASN A 125 -5.64 -17.51 16.32
C ASN A 125 -4.33 -18.25 16.58
N LYS A 126 -3.32 -18.13 15.70
CA LYS A 126 -1.99 -18.68 15.96
C LYS A 126 -1.19 -17.87 16.97
N LEU A 127 -1.22 -16.55 16.84
CA LEU A 127 -0.44 -15.64 17.69
C LEU A 127 -0.96 -15.60 19.13
N VAL A 128 -2.27 -15.46 19.33
CA VAL A 128 -2.87 -15.33 20.67
C VAL A 128 -2.71 -16.58 21.52
N HIS A 129 -2.66 -17.76 20.90
CA HIS A 129 -2.49 -19.01 21.63
C HIS A 129 -1.01 -19.40 21.83
N HIS A 130 -0.06 -18.57 21.39
CA HIS A 130 1.39 -18.88 21.37
C HIS A 130 1.71 -20.25 20.75
N LYS A 131 0.81 -20.75 19.88
CA LYS A 131 0.95 -22.01 19.13
C LYS A 131 1.56 -21.75 17.75
N THR A 132 2.39 -20.71 17.66
CA THR A 132 3.09 -20.29 16.45
C THR A 132 4.17 -21.29 16.13
N ARG A 133 4.06 -21.90 14.95
CA ARG A 133 5.18 -22.64 14.36
C ARG A 133 5.92 -21.65 13.48
N PHE A 134 7.13 -21.33 13.88
CA PHE A 134 8.05 -20.63 13.00
C PHE A 134 8.73 -21.66 12.11
N SER A 135 8.98 -21.31 10.85
CA SER A 135 9.85 -22.11 10.00
C SER A 135 11.22 -22.28 10.67
N VAL A 136 11.95 -23.34 10.35
CA VAL A 136 13.29 -23.62 10.91
C VAL A 136 14.25 -22.41 10.83
N CYS A 137 14.17 -21.62 9.75
CA CYS A 137 15.01 -20.43 9.58
C CYS A 137 14.50 -19.17 10.33
N GLY A 138 13.43 -19.26 11.10
CA GLY A 138 12.82 -18.15 11.83
C GLY A 138 12.15 -17.08 10.97
N LYS A 139 12.33 -17.07 9.65
CA LYS A 139 11.85 -15.98 8.77
C LYS A 139 10.35 -15.99 8.49
N PHE A 140 9.68 -17.12 8.73
CA PHE A 140 8.29 -17.30 8.37
C PHE A 140 7.46 -17.82 9.52
N LEU A 141 6.24 -17.30 9.62
CA LEU A 141 5.17 -17.86 10.39
C LEU A 141 4.43 -18.90 9.55
N GLU A 142 4.39 -20.14 10.05
CA GLU A 142 3.62 -21.23 9.46
C GLU A 142 2.24 -21.32 10.10
N VAL A 143 1.22 -21.22 9.25
CA VAL A 143 -0.18 -21.21 9.65
C VAL A 143 -0.89 -22.46 9.08
N LYS A 144 -2.07 -22.80 9.60
CA LYS A 144 -2.85 -23.94 9.10
C LYS A 144 -3.17 -23.78 7.60
N GLY A 145 -3.24 -24.90 6.89
CA GLY A 145 -3.66 -24.94 5.47
C GLY A 145 -2.57 -24.55 4.48
N GLY A 146 -1.28 -24.70 4.84
CA GLY A 146 -0.16 -24.39 3.95
C GLY A 146 0.16 -22.89 3.83
N MET A 147 -0.56 -22.03 4.55
CA MET A 147 -0.27 -20.59 4.57
C MET A 147 1.05 -20.30 5.28
N ARG A 148 1.94 -19.57 4.61
CA ARG A 148 3.25 -19.18 5.12
C ARG A 148 3.44 -17.68 4.95
N LEU A 149 3.59 -16.96 6.06
CA LEU A 149 3.77 -15.51 6.04
C LEU A 149 5.18 -15.14 6.47
N GLU A 150 5.86 -14.34 5.67
CA GLU A 150 7.17 -13.78 6.01
C GLU A 150 7.02 -12.75 7.14
N ILE A 151 7.82 -12.88 8.21
CA ILE A 151 7.73 -12.00 9.39
C ILE A 151 7.96 -10.53 9.00
N GLU A 152 8.87 -10.27 8.06
CA GLU A 152 9.14 -8.92 7.53
C GLU A 152 7.93 -8.26 6.85
N ARG A 153 6.89 -9.03 6.49
CA ARG A 153 5.67 -8.51 5.86
C ARG A 153 4.63 -8.02 6.88
N PHE A 154 4.81 -8.27 8.18
CA PHE A 154 3.79 -7.92 9.17
C PHE A 154 3.56 -6.41 9.28
N GLY A 155 4.59 -5.58 9.10
CA GLY A 155 4.40 -4.13 9.05
C GLY A 155 3.48 -3.69 7.90
N LEU A 156 3.66 -4.28 6.72
CA LEU A 156 2.81 -4.02 5.57
C LEU A 156 1.39 -4.58 5.76
N LEU A 157 1.25 -5.77 6.35
CA LEU A 157 -0.05 -6.36 6.68
C LEU A 157 -0.83 -5.48 7.66
N ASN A 158 -0.16 -4.97 8.69
CA ASN A 158 -0.77 -4.07 9.66
C ASN A 158 -1.26 -2.76 8.99
N ARG A 159 -0.45 -2.16 8.13
CA ARG A 159 -0.82 -0.96 7.35
C ARG A 159 -1.98 -1.23 6.40
N LEU A 160 -1.99 -2.40 5.74
CA LEU A 160 -3.08 -2.83 4.87
C LEU A 160 -4.40 -2.96 5.65
N ILE A 161 -4.37 -3.64 6.80
CA ILE A 161 -5.56 -3.77 7.65
C ILE A 161 -6.03 -2.38 8.11
N TYR A 162 -5.11 -1.54 8.61
CA TYR A 162 -5.44 -0.20 9.06
C TYR A 162 -6.12 0.64 7.98
N LEU A 163 -5.57 0.64 6.76
CA LEU A 163 -6.15 1.33 5.60
C LEU A 163 -7.55 0.80 5.27
N LEU A 164 -7.74 -0.53 5.23
CA LEU A 164 -9.02 -1.15 4.94
C LEU A 164 -10.08 -0.77 5.98
N VAL A 165 -9.75 -0.80 7.27
CA VAL A 165 -10.69 -0.43 8.33
C VAL A 165 -11.12 1.03 8.22
N ARG A 166 -10.17 1.95 7.97
CA ARG A 166 -10.50 3.38 7.75
C ARG A 166 -11.45 3.57 6.57
N ARG A 167 -11.23 2.83 5.48
CA ARG A 167 -12.11 2.85 4.31
C ARG A 167 -13.48 2.21 4.54
N MET A 168 -13.54 1.15 5.35
CA MET A 168 -14.81 0.57 5.75
C MET A 168 -15.63 1.57 6.58
N LYS A 169 -14.96 2.37 7.44
CA LYS A 169 -15.57 3.44 8.22
C LYS A 169 -16.08 4.59 7.36
N VAL A 170 -15.26 5.05 6.40
CA VAL A 170 -15.58 6.15 5.47
C VAL A 170 -15.39 5.65 4.03
N PRO A 171 -16.44 5.08 3.41
CA PRO A 171 -16.34 4.50 2.07
C PRO A 171 -16.23 5.60 1.00
N GLU A 172 -15.01 5.88 0.57
CA GLU A 172 -14.74 6.75 -0.58
C GLU A 172 -14.28 5.91 -1.78
N PRO A 173 -14.56 6.26 -3.04
CA PRO A 173 -13.97 5.50 -4.14
C PRO A 173 -12.44 5.66 -4.20
N LEU A 174 -11.72 4.57 -4.45
CA LEU A 174 -10.26 4.59 -4.61
C LEU A 174 -9.89 5.22 -5.96
N ASN A 175 -8.90 6.12 -5.97
CA ASN A 175 -8.25 6.51 -7.24
C ASN A 175 -7.30 5.38 -7.72
N LEU A 176 -6.83 5.46 -8.97
CA LEU A 176 -5.96 4.42 -9.52
C LEU A 176 -4.67 4.22 -8.73
N TYR A 177 -4.10 5.30 -8.20
CA TYR A 177 -2.92 5.24 -7.36
C TYR A 177 -3.14 4.37 -6.11
N GLN A 178 -4.20 4.65 -5.37
CA GLN A 178 -4.56 3.89 -4.17
C GLN A 178 -4.93 2.43 -4.52
N ARG A 179 -5.59 2.18 -5.66
CA ARG A 179 -5.88 0.81 -6.13
C ARG A 179 -4.59 0.04 -6.42
N ALA A 180 -3.64 0.65 -7.13
CA ALA A 180 -2.35 0.03 -7.45
C ALA A 180 -1.54 -0.29 -6.17
N LEU A 181 -1.53 0.63 -5.19
CA LEU A 181 -0.92 0.39 -3.89
C LEU A 181 -1.58 -0.77 -3.14
N LEU A 182 -2.91 -0.78 -3.07
CA LEU A 182 -3.68 -1.80 -2.37
C LEU A 182 -3.40 -3.20 -2.95
N VAL A 183 -3.47 -3.33 -4.28
CA VAL A 183 -3.19 -4.60 -4.97
C VAL A 183 -1.76 -5.04 -4.75
N SER A 184 -0.80 -4.12 -4.85
CA SER A 184 0.61 -4.44 -4.65
C SER A 184 0.90 -4.86 -3.21
N ALA A 185 0.28 -4.19 -2.22
CA ALA A 185 0.36 -4.56 -0.81
C ALA A 185 -0.21 -5.94 -0.55
N TYR A 186 -1.41 -6.19 -1.06
CA TYR A 186 -2.05 -7.50 -0.94
C TYR A 186 -1.23 -8.61 -1.60
N ARG A 187 -0.75 -8.41 -2.85
CA ARG A 187 0.11 -9.38 -3.55
C ARG A 187 1.39 -9.70 -2.79
N ALA A 188 2.03 -8.68 -2.20
CA ALA A 188 3.26 -8.87 -1.46
C ALA A 188 3.09 -9.73 -0.19
N ILE A 189 1.89 -9.76 0.39
CA ILE A 189 1.60 -10.55 1.61
C ILE A 189 0.99 -11.90 1.26
N PHE A 190 -0.05 -11.89 0.41
CA PHE A 190 -0.94 -13.03 0.16
C PHE A 190 -0.95 -13.52 -1.28
N GLY A 191 -0.16 -12.96 -2.19
CA GLY A 191 -0.22 -13.29 -3.62
C GLY A 191 -0.03 -14.78 -3.92
N HIS A 192 0.76 -15.48 -3.12
CA HIS A 192 0.97 -16.93 -3.24
C HIS A 192 -0.24 -17.79 -2.81
N LEU A 193 -1.27 -17.20 -2.23
CA LEU A 193 -2.45 -17.90 -1.70
C LEU A 193 -3.73 -17.64 -2.51
N ASP A 194 -3.71 -16.68 -3.43
CA ASP A 194 -4.93 -16.13 -4.03
C ASP A 194 -4.82 -15.92 -5.54
N ASN A 195 -5.01 -17.02 -6.27
CA ASN A 195 -5.00 -17.03 -7.73
C ASN A 195 -6.17 -16.26 -8.35
N LYS A 196 -7.23 -15.91 -7.58
CA LYS A 196 -8.39 -15.19 -8.11
C LYS A 196 -8.12 -13.70 -8.29
N LEU A 197 -7.15 -13.15 -7.54
CA LEU A 197 -6.81 -11.75 -7.61
C LEU A 197 -6.42 -11.32 -9.02
N ASP A 198 -5.65 -12.15 -9.74
CA ASP A 198 -5.14 -11.80 -11.06
C ASP A 198 -6.26 -11.65 -12.09
N GLY A 199 -7.28 -12.51 -12.03
CA GLY A 199 -8.47 -12.37 -12.87
C GLY A 199 -9.25 -11.08 -12.60
N LEU A 200 -9.37 -10.67 -11.33
CA LEU A 200 -10.02 -9.41 -10.96
C LEU A 200 -9.22 -8.19 -11.40
N VAL A 201 -7.89 -8.25 -11.29
CA VAL A 201 -7.00 -7.16 -11.74
C VAL A 201 -7.04 -7.04 -13.27
N ALA A 202 -7.02 -8.15 -13.99
CA ALA A 202 -7.09 -8.16 -15.46
C ALA A 202 -8.41 -7.62 -16.01
N SER A 203 -9.51 -7.71 -15.26
CA SER A 203 -10.81 -7.15 -15.65
C SER A 203 -10.92 -5.62 -15.47
N GLY A 204 -9.94 -5.00 -14.83
CA GLY A 204 -9.94 -3.58 -14.49
C GLY A 204 -8.99 -2.73 -15.35
N PRO A 205 -8.83 -1.44 -15.00
CA PRO A 205 -7.79 -0.60 -15.59
C PRO A 205 -6.41 -1.20 -15.30
N GLY A 206 -5.45 -1.04 -16.23
CA GLY A 206 -4.08 -1.53 -16.05
C GLY A 206 -3.45 -0.98 -14.78
N LEU A 207 -3.30 -1.83 -13.76
CA LEU A 207 -2.68 -1.46 -12.48
C LEU A 207 -1.22 -1.91 -12.48
N PRO A 208 -0.25 -0.97 -12.34
CA PRO A 208 1.15 -1.35 -12.23
C PRO A 208 1.43 -2.10 -10.94
N SER A 209 2.42 -3.00 -10.99
CA SER A 209 3.00 -3.58 -9.79
C SER A 209 3.90 -2.55 -9.13
N MET A 210 3.48 -2.05 -7.98
CA MET A 210 4.17 -1.01 -7.23
C MET A 210 5.21 -1.63 -6.31
N ASN A 211 6.44 -1.10 -6.33
CA ASN A 211 7.40 -1.45 -5.29
C ASN A 211 7.08 -0.69 -4.00
N ILE A 212 6.54 -1.45 -3.04
CA ILE A 212 6.16 -0.98 -1.70
C ILE A 212 7.19 -1.34 -0.63
N LYS A 213 8.22 -2.14 -0.97
CA LYS A 213 9.27 -2.55 -0.03
C LYS A 213 10.25 -1.42 0.21
N ARG A 214 10.45 -0.56 -0.80
CA ARG A 214 11.35 0.57 -0.73
C ARG A 214 10.57 1.85 -0.51
N PRO A 215 11.12 2.81 0.24
CA PRO A 215 10.56 4.14 0.31
C PRO A 215 10.54 4.78 -1.07
N ARG A 216 9.51 5.58 -1.31
CA ARG A 216 9.28 6.26 -2.56
C ARG A 216 9.71 7.70 -2.47
N TYR A 217 10.28 8.22 -3.55
CA TYR A 217 10.57 9.63 -3.67
C TYR A 217 9.38 10.31 -4.35
N LEU A 218 8.84 11.35 -3.71
CA LEU A 218 7.78 12.17 -4.28
C LEU A 218 8.41 13.37 -4.97
N PHE A 219 8.03 13.62 -6.22
CA PHE A 219 8.51 14.73 -7.03
C PHE A 219 7.34 15.57 -7.50
N ASP A 220 7.40 16.87 -7.28
CA ASP A 220 6.50 17.82 -7.91
C ASP A 220 7.13 18.34 -9.20
N MET A 221 6.63 17.87 -10.34
CA MET A 221 7.09 18.33 -11.65
C MET A 221 6.18 19.44 -12.21
N ALA A 222 5.08 19.79 -11.53
CA ALA A 222 4.24 20.90 -11.95
C ALA A 222 5.02 22.23 -11.94
N GLN A 223 5.99 22.35 -11.02
CA GLN A 223 6.90 23.50 -10.99
C GLN A 223 7.81 23.60 -12.23
N GLU A 224 8.03 22.49 -12.95
CA GLU A 224 8.86 22.46 -14.16
C GLU A 224 8.07 22.61 -15.48
N ASN A 225 6.75 22.86 -15.44
CA ASN A 225 5.87 23.05 -16.61
C ASN A 225 6.08 22.02 -17.74
N ILE A 226 5.44 20.86 -17.64
CA ILE A 226 5.39 19.87 -18.73
C ILE A 226 4.26 20.24 -19.70
N ALA A 227 4.57 20.40 -20.98
CA ALA A 227 3.56 20.68 -22.02
C ALA A 227 2.65 19.46 -22.29
N GLU A 228 1.41 19.69 -22.71
CA GLU A 228 0.39 18.63 -22.86
C GLU A 228 0.70 17.62 -23.98
N ASP A 229 1.45 18.03 -25.00
CA ASP A 229 1.82 17.22 -26.16
C ASP A 229 3.09 16.37 -25.94
N VAL A 230 3.81 16.61 -24.84
CA VAL A 230 5.04 15.91 -24.49
C VAL A 230 4.74 14.50 -23.99
N VAL A 231 5.49 13.53 -24.52
CA VAL A 231 5.51 12.15 -24.01
C VAL A 231 6.20 12.15 -22.65
N ILE A 232 5.48 11.69 -21.61
CA ILE A 232 5.94 11.78 -20.21
C ILE A 232 7.21 10.96 -19.99
N PHE A 233 7.30 9.78 -20.61
CA PHE A 233 8.49 8.95 -20.52
C PHE A 233 9.73 9.69 -21.06
N ASP A 234 9.64 10.32 -22.22
CA ASP A 234 10.80 11.01 -22.81
C ASP A 234 11.30 12.19 -21.95
N ARG A 235 10.38 12.84 -21.24
CA ARG A 235 10.70 13.94 -20.31
C ARG A 235 11.32 13.46 -19.01
N LEU A 236 10.85 12.35 -18.44
CA LEU A 236 11.21 11.92 -17.09
C LEU A 236 12.21 10.76 -17.04
N ALA A 237 12.31 9.97 -18.11
CA ALA A 237 13.26 8.88 -18.21
C ALA A 237 14.67 9.43 -18.46
N LEU A 238 15.65 8.76 -17.87
CA LEU A 238 17.06 9.16 -17.91
C LEU A 238 17.87 8.04 -18.56
N PHE A 239 18.99 8.40 -19.18
CA PHE A 239 19.96 7.39 -19.58
C PHE A 239 20.57 6.73 -18.33
N PRO A 240 20.81 5.41 -18.36
CA PRO A 240 21.40 4.71 -17.24
C PRO A 240 22.80 5.25 -16.92
N ASP A 241 23.04 5.52 -15.63
CA ASP A 241 24.33 6.03 -15.13
C ASP A 241 25.19 4.88 -14.57
N PRO A 242 26.43 4.69 -15.06
CA PRO A 242 27.34 3.65 -14.57
C PRO A 242 27.86 3.89 -13.13
N THR A 243 27.74 5.10 -12.59
CA THR A 243 28.35 5.53 -11.31
C THR A 243 27.83 4.77 -10.06
N GLY A 244 26.80 3.94 -10.20
CA GLY A 244 26.26 3.09 -9.13
C GLY A 244 26.62 1.60 -9.21
N TYR A 245 27.41 1.18 -10.20
CA TYR A 245 27.74 -0.22 -10.45
C TYR A 245 29.16 -0.55 -9.95
N PRO A 246 29.39 -1.77 -9.45
CA PRO A 246 30.70 -2.17 -8.95
C PRO A 246 31.76 -2.20 -10.06
N ASP A 247 31.36 -2.49 -11.30
CA ASP A 247 32.22 -2.58 -12.47
C ASP A 247 31.40 -2.41 -13.78
N PRO A 248 32.08 -2.21 -14.93
CA PRO A 248 31.41 -2.06 -16.23
C PRO A 248 30.62 -3.30 -16.68
N GLU A 249 31.02 -4.51 -16.28
CA GLU A 249 30.30 -5.74 -16.66
C GLU A 249 28.94 -5.82 -15.95
N ALA A 250 28.87 -5.44 -14.68
CA ALA A 250 27.65 -5.34 -13.91
C ALA A 250 26.70 -4.28 -14.49
N PHE A 251 27.24 -3.15 -14.97
CA PHE A 251 26.47 -2.13 -15.67
C PHE A 251 25.91 -2.66 -16.99
N ALA A 252 26.75 -3.22 -17.86
CA ALA A 252 26.34 -3.78 -19.15
C ALA A 252 25.32 -4.93 -18.99
N LYS A 253 25.44 -5.74 -17.94
CA LYS A 253 24.49 -6.80 -17.62
C LYS A 253 23.11 -6.25 -17.19
N ALA A 254 23.08 -5.16 -16.43
CA ALA A 254 21.84 -4.52 -16.01
C ALA A 254 21.20 -3.65 -17.10
N HIS A 255 22.04 -3.07 -17.97
CA HIS A 255 21.68 -2.16 -19.05
C HIS A 255 22.37 -2.61 -20.35
N PRO A 256 21.86 -3.67 -20.99
CA PRO A 256 22.44 -4.20 -22.22
C PRO A 256 22.35 -3.21 -23.40
N ASP A 257 21.49 -2.20 -23.28
CA ASP A 257 21.37 -1.07 -24.20
C ASP A 257 21.49 0.23 -23.40
N PRO A 258 22.69 0.82 -23.30
CA PRO A 258 22.94 2.03 -22.51
C PRO A 258 22.36 3.29 -23.15
N ASP A 259 22.04 3.26 -24.44
CA ASP A 259 21.42 4.37 -25.17
C ASP A 259 19.88 4.36 -25.02
N ARG A 260 19.34 3.39 -24.29
CA ARG A 260 17.92 3.35 -23.95
C ARG A 260 17.66 4.03 -22.62
N LYS A 261 16.83 5.08 -22.64
CA LYS A 261 16.31 5.71 -21.42
C LYS A 261 15.56 4.71 -20.54
N ILE A 262 15.70 4.88 -19.22
CA ILE A 262 15.05 4.10 -18.19
C ILE A 262 14.23 4.99 -17.25
N MET A 263 13.14 4.45 -16.74
CA MET A 263 12.40 5.06 -15.63
C MET A 263 12.92 4.49 -14.32
N TYR A 264 13.48 5.36 -13.47
CA TYR A 264 13.88 4.95 -12.13
C TYR A 264 12.65 4.60 -11.29
N GLY A 265 12.64 3.36 -10.78
CA GLY A 265 11.56 2.87 -9.92
C GLY A 265 11.51 3.58 -8.57
N ASN A 266 10.39 3.39 -7.85
CA ASN A 266 10.09 4.03 -6.55
C ASN A 266 9.92 5.56 -6.62
N TYR A 267 9.76 6.15 -7.81
CA TYR A 267 9.45 7.57 -7.95
C TYR A 267 7.94 7.73 -8.11
N THR A 268 7.38 8.77 -7.51
CA THR A 268 5.99 9.18 -7.71
C THR A 268 5.99 10.65 -8.08
N TYR A 269 5.37 10.97 -9.21
CA TYR A 269 5.32 12.30 -9.76
C TYR A 269 3.94 12.93 -9.51
N LEU A 270 3.94 14.16 -9.03
CA LEU A 270 2.79 15.04 -8.98
C LEU A 270 2.85 15.93 -10.23
N LEU A 271 1.86 15.77 -11.11
CA LEU A 271 1.79 16.44 -12.41
C LEU A 271 0.53 17.30 -12.45
N SER A 272 0.68 18.60 -12.70
CA SER A 272 -0.48 19.48 -12.91
C SER A 272 -1.01 19.34 -14.33
N TYR A 273 -2.32 19.14 -14.46
CA TYR A 273 -3.00 19.02 -15.74
C TYR A 273 -4.41 19.62 -15.64
N ARG A 274 -4.66 20.70 -16.39
CA ARG A 274 -5.95 21.40 -16.50
C ARG A 274 -6.62 21.68 -15.14
N GLY A 275 -5.86 22.27 -14.22
CA GLY A 275 -6.34 22.61 -12.87
C GLY A 275 -6.51 21.41 -11.93
N THR A 276 -5.96 20.24 -12.28
CA THR A 276 -5.98 19.04 -11.43
C THR A 276 -4.55 18.52 -11.21
N VAL A 277 -4.32 17.85 -10.08
CA VAL A 277 -3.04 17.18 -9.80
C VAL A 277 -3.21 15.69 -10.09
N LEU A 278 -2.32 15.13 -10.90
CA LEU A 278 -2.21 13.70 -11.17
C LEU A 278 -1.09 13.13 -10.34
N ARG A 279 -1.32 12.00 -9.66
CA ARG A 279 -0.31 11.30 -8.87
C ARG A 279 0.11 10.01 -9.58
N VAL A 280 1.18 10.11 -10.37
CA VAL A 280 1.58 9.06 -11.31
C VAL A 280 2.88 8.39 -10.84
N PRO A 281 2.89 7.07 -10.58
CA PRO A 281 4.11 6.37 -10.23
C PRO A 281 4.95 6.06 -11.48
N ALA A 282 6.27 6.02 -11.31
CA ALA A 282 7.21 5.69 -12.40
C ALA A 282 6.88 4.36 -13.07
N GLU A 283 6.38 3.38 -12.30
CA GLU A 283 5.95 2.08 -12.82
C GLU A 283 4.79 2.19 -13.81
N ALA A 284 3.87 3.14 -13.63
CA ALA A 284 2.79 3.39 -14.60
C ALA A 284 3.33 4.00 -15.90
N ILE A 285 4.26 4.96 -15.78
CA ILE A 285 4.89 5.62 -16.92
C ILE A 285 5.71 4.60 -17.73
N ASN A 286 6.44 3.72 -17.05
CA ASN A 286 7.24 2.68 -17.68
C ASN A 286 6.38 1.63 -18.43
N GLN A 287 5.17 1.35 -17.96
CA GLN A 287 4.22 0.47 -18.66
C GLN A 287 3.60 1.12 -19.89
N HIS A 288 3.58 2.44 -19.95
CA HIS A 288 2.97 3.21 -21.01
C HIS A 288 3.94 4.30 -21.54
N PRO A 289 5.04 3.89 -22.20
CA PRO A 289 6.11 4.82 -22.57
C PRO A 289 5.67 5.92 -23.55
N ASN A 290 4.57 5.70 -24.29
CA ASN A 290 4.09 6.65 -25.30
C ASN A 290 3.00 7.60 -24.76
N TYR A 291 2.64 7.52 -23.48
CA TYR A 291 1.54 8.31 -22.90
C TYR A 291 1.94 9.76 -22.61
N ARG A 292 0.96 10.65 -22.78
CA ARG A 292 1.01 12.09 -22.48
C ARG A 292 0.21 12.39 -21.21
N LEU A 293 0.20 13.65 -20.76
CA LEU A 293 -0.54 14.06 -19.55
C LEU A 293 -2.03 13.67 -19.59
N ALA A 294 -2.68 13.82 -20.75
CA ALA A 294 -4.09 13.48 -20.93
C ALA A 294 -4.40 12.01 -20.65
N ASP A 295 -3.50 11.10 -21.05
CA ASP A 295 -3.68 9.65 -20.88
C ASP A 295 -3.61 9.23 -19.40
N PHE A 296 -2.97 10.04 -18.56
CA PHE A 296 -2.88 9.82 -17.12
C PHE A 296 -4.03 10.46 -16.32
N GLN A 297 -5.07 11.02 -16.95
CA GLN A 297 -6.25 11.56 -16.24
C GLN A 297 -6.85 10.63 -15.17
N PRO A 298 -6.95 9.30 -15.37
CA PRO A 298 -7.46 8.39 -14.34
C PRO A 298 -6.64 8.36 -13.04
N TRP A 299 -5.41 8.91 -13.05
CA TRP A 299 -4.50 9.04 -11.90
C TRP A 299 -4.70 10.34 -11.11
N LYS A 300 -5.77 11.08 -11.41
CA LYS A 300 -6.14 12.30 -10.69
C LYS A 300 -6.21 12.06 -9.18
N GLU A 301 -5.49 12.90 -8.44
CA GLU A 301 -5.61 12.99 -7.00
C GLU A 301 -6.97 13.62 -6.65
N ARG A 302 -7.66 13.01 -5.68
CA ARG A 302 -8.89 13.61 -5.16
C ARG A 302 -8.48 14.58 -4.07
N ALA A 303 -9.11 15.76 -4.05
CA ALA A 303 -8.95 16.68 -2.93
C ALA A 303 -9.24 15.90 -1.64
N THR A 304 -8.28 15.94 -0.70
CA THR A 304 -8.39 15.31 0.61
C THR A 304 -9.12 16.22 1.58
#